data_AF-B5E9F4-F1
#
_entry.id   AF-B5E9F4-F1
#
_cell.length_a   1.000
_cell.length_b   1.000
_cell.length_c   1.000
_cell.angle_alpha   90.00
_cell.angle_beta   90.00
_cell.angle_gamma   90.00
#
_symmetry.space_group_name_H-M   'P 1'
#
loop_
_entity.id
_entity.type
_entity.pdbx_description
1 polymer ?
#
loop_
_entity_poly.entity_id
_entity_poly.type
_entity_poly.pdbx_seq_one_letter_code
_entity_poly.pdbx_strand_id
1 'polypeptide(L)'
;MNLWLIAALVLLLLMAPCGWFCCKGEIMERFVALQMAQILAVLTLLLLAEGYGRDIYFDLALVLATLSFASGLVYIRFLERWL
;
A
#
# COMPACT_ATOMS: atom_id res chain seq x y z
N MET A 1 16.30 -1.56 19.60
CA MET A 1 15.72 -1.48 18.24
C MET A 1 14.58 -2.48 18.20
N ASN A 2 13.33 -2.02 18.17
CA ASN A 2 12.17 -2.91 18.29
C ASN A 2 11.99 -3.74 17.02
N LEU A 3 11.64 -5.02 17.17
CA LEU A 3 11.42 -5.96 16.05
C LEU A 3 10.40 -5.39 15.03
N TRP A 4 9.40 -4.68 15.54
CA TRP A 4 8.37 -3.96 14.78
C TRP A 4 8.94 -2.88 13.84
N LEU A 5 9.94 -2.12 14.29
CA LEU A 5 10.59 -1.08 13.47
C LEU A 5 11.45 -1.69 12.36
N ILE A 6 12.08 -2.83 12.62
CA ILE A 6 12.83 -3.58 11.60
C ILE A 6 11.86 -4.11 10.55
N ALA A 7 10.72 -4.68 10.96
CA ALA A 7 9.69 -5.13 10.04
C ALA A 7 9.13 -3.99 9.17
N ALA A 8 8.88 -2.81 9.74
CA ALA A 8 8.45 -1.63 9.00
C ALA A 8 9.51 -1.15 8.00
N LEU A 9 10.80 -1.16 8.36
CA LEU A 9 11.89 -0.84 7.43
C LEU A 9 11.96 -1.82 6.27
N VAL A 10 11.78 -3.12 6.52
CA VAL A 10 11.74 -4.14 5.47
C VAL A 10 10.58 -3.86 4.51
N LEU A 11 9.38 -3.58 5.01
CA LEU A 11 8.23 -3.26 4.16
C LEU A 11 8.43 -1.98 3.34
N LEU A 12 9.06 -0.95 3.90
CA LEU A 12 9.46 0.25 3.16
C LEU A 12 10.41 -0.08 2.00
N LEU A 13 11.38 -0.97 2.23
CA LEU A 13 12.28 -1.43 1.17
C LEU A 13 11.52 -2.22 0.09
N LEU A 14 10.48 -2.99 0.45
CA LEU A 14 9.62 -3.68 -0.50
C LEU A 14 8.75 -2.73 -1.34
N MET A 15 8.56 -1.46 -0.95
CA MET A 15 7.87 -0.49 -1.79
C MET A 15 8.70 -0.08 -3.01
N ALA A 16 10.03 -0.10 -2.92
CA ALA A 16 10.92 0.27 -4.03
C ALA A 16 10.74 -0.60 -5.29
N PRO A 17 10.73 -1.95 -5.21
CA PRO A 17 10.44 -2.78 -6.38
C PRO A 17 9.00 -2.60 -6.87
N CYS A 18 8.01 -2.39 -5.99
CA CYS A 18 6.64 -2.10 -6.43
C CYS A 18 6.57 -0.82 -7.28
N GLY A 19 7.29 0.25 -6.88
CA GLY A 19 7.41 1.47 -7.66
C GLY A 19 8.08 1.25 -9.02
N TRP A 20 9.07 0.35 -9.08
CA TRP A 20 9.71 -0.04 -10.33
C TRP A 20 8.73 -0.75 -11.29
N PHE A 21 7.97 -1.72 -10.79
CA PHE A 21 6.96 -2.43 -11.59
C PHE A 21 5.82 -1.51 -12.04
N CYS A 22 5.41 -0.53 -11.23
CA CYS A 22 4.45 0.51 -11.62
C CYS A 22 4.91 1.33 -12.85
N CYS A 23 6.21 1.57 -13.01
CA CYS A 23 6.73 2.35 -14.13
C CYS A 23 6.93 1.52 -15.41
N LYS A 24 7.21 0.21 -15.29
CA LYS A 24 7.68 -0.64 -16.39
C LYS A 24 6.63 -1.59 -16.98
N GLY A 25 5.62 -2.02 -16.23
CA GLY A 25 4.68 -3.07 -16.66
C GLY A 25 3.59 -2.63 -17.63
N GLU A 26 2.83 -3.60 -18.15
CA GLU A 26 1.57 -3.39 -18.87
C GLU A 26 0.47 -2.81 -17.95
N ILE A 27 -0.64 -2.32 -18.53
CA ILE A 27 -1.75 -1.66 -17.78
C ILE A 27 -2.21 -2.51 -16.58
N MET A 28 -2.38 -3.82 -16.78
CA MET A 28 -2.82 -4.75 -15.72
C MET A 28 -1.74 -4.94 -14.63
N GLU A 29 -0.48 -5.09 -15.03
CA GLU A 29 0.64 -5.27 -14.10
C GLU A 29 0.87 -4.02 -13.25
N ARG A 30 0.70 -2.83 -13.84
CA ARG A 30 0.78 -1.55 -13.12
C ARG A 30 -0.28 -1.45 -12.03
N PHE A 31 -1.51 -1.89 -12.32
CA PHE A 31 -2.58 -1.90 -11.33
C PHE A 31 -2.28 -2.86 -10.17
N VAL A 32 -1.84 -4.08 -10.47
CA VAL A 32 -1.45 -5.05 -9.43
C VAL A 32 -0.31 -4.51 -8.57
N ALA A 33 0.70 -3.87 -9.19
CA ALA A 33 1.81 -3.25 -8.47
C ALA A 33 1.35 -2.09 -7.56
N LEU A 34 0.40 -1.26 -8.01
CA LEU A 34 -0.20 -0.19 -7.21
C LEU A 34 -1.01 -0.75 -6.03
N GLN A 35 -1.81 -1.79 -6.26
CA GLN A 35 -2.60 -2.44 -5.21
C GLN A 35 -1.69 -3.06 -4.13
N MET A 36 -0.59 -3.71 -4.55
CA MET A 36 0.43 -4.23 -3.65
C MET A 36 1.11 -3.11 -2.85
N ALA A 37 1.46 -1.99 -3.49
CA ALA A 37 2.04 -0.84 -2.80
C ALA A 37 1.10 -0.26 -1.74
N GLN A 38 -0.21 -0.21 -1.99
CA GLN A 38 -1.20 0.22 -1.01
C GLN A 38 -1.25 -0.71 0.21
N ILE A 39 -1.25 -2.02 0.00
CA ILE A 39 -1.24 -3.01 1.09
C ILE A 39 0.03 -2.87 1.93
N LEU A 40 1.19 -2.74 1.30
CA LEU A 40 2.47 -2.52 1.98
C LEU A 40 2.45 -1.22 2.80
N ALA A 41 1.87 -0.13 2.27
CA ALA A 41 1.75 1.13 2.98
C ALA A 41 0.89 1.00 4.25
N VAL A 42 -0.27 0.35 4.15
CA VAL A 42 -1.16 0.09 5.31
C VAL A 42 -0.44 -0.74 6.37
N LEU A 43 0.21 -1.85 5.98
CA LEU A 43 0.96 -2.69 6.92
C LEU A 43 2.11 -1.94 7.58
N THR A 44 2.83 -1.10 6.82
CA THR A 44 3.92 -0.29 7.35
C THR A 44 3.43 0.68 8.43
N LEU A 45 2.30 1.37 8.20
CA LEU A 45 1.72 2.28 9.19
C LEU A 45 1.22 1.54 10.44
N LEU A 46 0.65 0.34 10.27
CA LEU A 46 0.17 -0.48 11.37
C LEU A 46 1.33 -0.95 12.27
N LEU A 47 2.44 -1.38 11.66
CA LEU A 47 3.66 -1.73 12.40
C LEU A 47 4.34 -0.51 13.02
N LEU A 48 4.24 0.68 12.40
CA LEU A 48 4.68 1.93 13.01
C LEU A 48 3.83 2.29 14.23
N ALA A 49 2.51 2.08 14.17
CA ALA A 49 1.60 2.34 15.27
C ALA A 49 1.98 1.50 16.50
N GLU A 50 2.17 0.20 16.30
CA GLU A 50 2.66 -0.74 17.33
C GLU A 50 4.09 -0.39 17.80
N GLY A 51 4.99 -0.08 16.88
CA GLY A 51 6.39 0.21 17.19
C GLY A 51 6.60 1.49 18.00
N TYR A 52 5.76 2.51 17.78
CA TYR A 52 5.80 3.79 18.49
C TYR A 52 4.79 3.91 19.64
N GLY A 53 3.84 2.97 19.77
CA GLY A 53 2.76 3.04 20.75
C GLY A 53 1.87 4.28 20.58
N ARG A 54 1.64 4.72 19.34
CA ARG A 54 0.81 5.90 19.03
C ARG A 54 -0.37 5.50 18.15
N ASP A 55 -1.58 5.68 18.70
CA ASP A 55 -2.85 5.37 18.03
C ASP A 55 -3.10 6.21 16.77
N ILE A 56 -2.45 7.37 16.64
CA ILE A 56 -2.60 8.28 15.49
C ILE A 56 -2.26 7.56 14.16
N TYR A 57 -1.30 6.63 14.17
CA TYR A 57 -0.92 5.89 12.97
C TYR A 57 -1.95 4.81 12.58
N PHE A 58 -2.75 4.34 13.54
CA PHE A 58 -3.81 3.35 13.30
C PHE A 58 -4.96 3.97 12.49
N ASP A 59 -5.34 5.21 12.82
CA ASP A 59 -6.36 5.95 12.07
C ASP A 59 -5.94 6.15 10.61
N LEU A 60 -4.70 6.57 10.37
CA LEU A 60 -4.13 6.71 9.03
C LEU A 60 -4.11 5.38 8.25
N ALA A 61 -3.73 4.28 8.90
CA ALA A 61 -3.74 2.96 8.28
C ALA A 61 -5.16 2.54 7.87
N LEU A 62 -6.14 2.81 8.73
CA LEU A 62 -7.55 2.51 8.47
C LEU A 62 -8.10 3.33 7.29
N VAL A 63 -7.84 4.64 7.29
CA VAL A 63 -8.23 5.53 6.20
C VAL A 63 -7.62 5.08 4.88
N LEU A 64 -6.32 4.78 4.83
CA LEU A 64 -5.67 4.29 3.61
C LEU A 64 -6.22 2.94 3.14
N ALA A 65 -6.55 2.02 4.06
CA ALA A 65 -7.18 0.75 3.71
C ALA A 65 -8.54 0.95 3.02
N THR A 66 -9.36 1.88 3.54
CA THR A 66 -10.66 2.20 2.91
C THR A 66 -10.50 2.88 1.55
N LEU A 67 -9.55 3.80 1.42
CA LEU A 67 -9.25 4.47 0.15
C LEU A 67 -8.70 3.50 -0.89
N SER A 68 -7.87 2.54 -0.48
CA SER A 68 -7.33 1.49 -1.35
C SER A 68 -8.46 0.69 -2.02
N PHE A 69 -9.50 0.32 -1.26
CA PHE A 69 -10.68 -0.33 -1.80
C PHE A 69 -11.46 0.55 -2.78
N ALA A 70 -11.71 1.82 -2.42
CA ALA A 70 -12.40 2.76 -3.28
C ALA A 70 -11.65 3.00 -4.61
N SER A 71 -10.33 3.15 -4.55
CA SER A 71 -9.48 3.36 -5.73
C SER A 71 -9.52 2.17 -6.69
N GLY A 72 -9.52 0.93 -6.17
CA GLY A 72 -9.64 -0.28 -6.99
C GLY A 72 -10.98 -0.36 -7.74
N LEU A 73 -12.09 -0.03 -7.07
CA LEU A 73 -13.41 0.01 -7.72
C LEU A 73 -13.50 1.07 -8.82
N VAL A 74 -12.94 2.26 -8.56
CA VAL A 74 -12.89 3.33 -9.57
C VAL A 74 -12.06 2.90 -10.78
N TYR A 75 -10.94 2.23 -10.56
CA TYR A 75 -10.08 1.73 -11.62
C TYR A 75 -10.79 0.66 -12.47
N ILE A 76 -11.42 -0.33 -11.84
CA ILE A 76 -12.18 -1.39 -12.53
C ILE A 76 -13.32 -0.78 -13.35
N ARG A 77 -14.08 0.17 -12.79
CA ARG A 77 -15.15 0.87 -13.54
C ARG A 77 -14.64 1.62 -14.76
N PHE A 78 -13.45 2.23 -14.65
CA PHE A 78 -12.84 2.88 -15.80
C PHE A 78 -12.43 1.86 -16.85
N LEU A 79 -11.88 0.72 -16.43
CA LEU A 79 -11.44 -0.33 -17.33
C LEU A 79 -12.61 -0.98 -18.08
N GLU A 80 -13.73 -1.26 -17.39
CA GLU A 80 -14.98 -1.75 -18.00
C GLU A 80 -15.56 -0.80 -19.05
N ARG A 81 -15.34 0.51 -18.92
CA ARG A 81 -15.88 1.50 -19.87
C ARG A 81 -15.05 1.63 -21.15
N TRP A 82 -13.81 1.16 -21.15
CA TRP A 82 -12.89 1.24 -22.29
C TRP A 82 -12.71 -0.09 -23.02
N LEU A 83 -13.30 -1.18 -22.51
CA LEU A 83 -13.33 -2.52 -23.08
C LEU A 83 -14.64 -2.74 -23.88
#